data_AF-A0A3C0JLT1-F1
#
_entry.id   AF-A0A3C0JLT1-F1
#
_cell.length_a   1.000
_cell.length_b   1.000
_cell.length_c   1.000
_cell.angle_alpha   90.00
_cell.angle_beta   90.00
_cell.angle_gamma   90.00
#
_symmetry.space_group_name_H-M   'P 1'
#
loop_
_entity.id
_entity.type
_entity.pdbx_description
1 polymer ?
#
loop_
_entity_poly.entity_id
_entity_poly.type
_entity_poly.pdbx_seq_one_letter_code
_entity_poly.pdbx_strand_id
1 'polypeptide(L)' 'MPEPKPIIYPWLRGYWAQLTRYLLQDKLPSALMLVGDPGLGLAALAKAFSNRVVCLSPVDN' A
#
# COMPACT_ATOMS: atom_id res chain seq x y z
N MET A 1 16.72 -12.95 5.99
CA MET A 1 15.94 -13.46 4.84
C MET A 1 15.52 -12.25 4.01
N PRO A 2 15.78 -12.19 2.70
CA PRO A 2 15.31 -11.08 1.89
C PRO A 2 13.78 -11.10 1.88
N GLU A 3 13.17 -9.99 2.27
CA GLU A 3 11.72 -9.81 2.18
C GLU A 3 11.31 -9.86 0.69
N PRO A 4 10.26 -10.62 0.33
CA PRO A 4 9.77 -10.65 -1.04
C PRO A 4 9.27 -9.28 -1.47
N LYS A 5 9.55 -8.89 -2.73
CA LYS A 5 9.09 -7.61 -3.29
C LYS A 5 7.56 -7.51 -3.15
N PRO A 6 7.03 -6.43 -2.54
CA PRO A 6 5.59 -6.29 -2.37
C PRO A 6 4.88 -6.26 -3.74
N ILE A 7 3.91 -7.14 -3.92
CA ILE A 7 3.10 -7.25 -5.15
C ILE A 7 1.77 -6.51 -4.92
N ILE A 8 1.47 -5.56 -5.81
CA ILE A 8 0.14 -4.94 -5.89
C ILE A 8 -0.68 -5.68 -6.95
N TYR A 9 -1.70 -6.40 -6.53
CA TYR A 9 -2.60 -7.11 -7.43
C TYR A 9 -3.32 -6.14 -8.40
N PRO A 10 -3.61 -6.54 -9.65
CA PRO A 10 -4.19 -5.65 -10.66
C PRO A 10 -5.48 -4.95 -10.22
N TRP A 11 -6.38 -5.67 -9.54
CA TRP A 11 -7.64 -5.13 -9.03
C TRP A 11 -7.46 -4.17 -7.85
N LEU A 12 -6.30 -4.17 -7.18
CA LEU A 12 -6.00 -3.24 -6.09
C LEU A 12 -5.29 -1.95 -6.54
N ARG A 13 -4.96 -1.82 -7.83
CA ARG A 13 -4.22 -0.66 -8.36
C ARG A 13 -4.94 0.67 -8.13
N GLY A 14 -6.27 0.69 -8.22
CA GLY A 14 -7.05 1.90 -7.96
C GLY A 14 -6.89 2.39 -6.51
N TYR A 15 -7.00 1.46 -5.55
CA TYR A 15 -6.81 1.74 -4.13
C TYR A 15 -5.36 2.14 -3.82
N TRP A 16 -4.37 1.46 -4.43
CA TRP A 16 -2.96 1.83 -4.32
C TRP A 16 -2.70 3.28 -4.78
N ALA A 17 -3.24 3.66 -5.93
CA ALA A 17 -3.10 5.01 -6.45
C ALA A 17 -3.72 6.05 -5.50
N GLN A 18 -4.87 5.75 -4.91
CA GLN A 18 -5.52 6.63 -3.92
C GLN A 18 -4.68 6.79 -2.65
N LEU A 19 -4.23 5.69 -2.06
CA LEU A 19 -3.40 5.70 -0.86
C LEU A 19 -2.08 6.44 -1.09
N THR A 20 -1.46 6.22 -2.25
CA THR A 20 -0.23 6.92 -2.64
C THR A 20 -0.46 8.42 -2.78
N ARG A 21 -1.60 8.86 -3.33
CA ARG A 21 -1.96 10.28 -3.37
C ARG A 21 -2.12 10.88 -1.97
N TYR A 22 -2.76 10.19 -1.04
CA TYR A 22 -2.89 10.69 0.33
C TYR A 22 -1.54 10.84 1.02
N LEU A 23 -0.64 9.87 0.82
CA LEU A 23 0.72 9.95 1.35
C LEU A 23 1.49 11.13 0.75
N LEU A 24 1.47 11.31 -0.57
CA LEU A 24 2.17 12.40 -1.25
C LEU A 24 1.63 13.80 -0.91
N GLN A 25 0.37 13.89 -0.48
CA GLN A 25 -0.26 15.15 -0.09
C GLN A 25 -0.15 15.44 1.41
N ASP A 26 0.54 14.58 2.18
CA ASP A 26 0.60 14.63 3.64
C ASP A 26 -0.79 14.65 4.30
N LYS A 27 -1.72 13.87 3.71
CA LYS A 27 -3.13 13.77 4.12
C LYS A 27 -3.48 12.34 4.55
N LEU A 28 -2.52 11.61 5.09
CA LEU A 28 -2.77 10.26 5.56
C LEU A 28 -3.59 10.28 6.86
N PRO A 29 -4.73 9.56 6.93
CA PRO A 29 -5.47 9.45 8.18
C PRO A 29 -4.64 8.69 9.23
N SER A 30 -4.96 8.92 10.52
CA SER A 30 -4.28 8.25 11.64
C SER A 30 -4.49 6.73 11.65
N ALA A 31 -5.59 6.24 11.06
CA ALA A 31 -5.87 4.82 10.89
C ALA A 31 -6.57 4.57 9.55
N LEU A 32 -6.30 3.41 8.97
CA LEU A 32 -6.91 2.91 7.75
C LEU A 32 -7.50 1.52 8.00
N MET A 33 -8.80 1.36 7.77
CA MET A 33 -9.48 0.07 7.82
C MET A 33 -9.64 -0.47 6.39
N LEU A 34 -9.14 -1.68 6.15
CA LEU A 34 -9.30 -2.39 4.88
C LEU A 34 -10.35 -3.49 5.07
N VAL A 35 -11.39 -3.50 4.24
CA VAL A 35 -12.49 -4.46 4.31
C VAL A 35 -12.67 -5.13 2.95
N GLY A 36 -12.81 -6.45 2.93
CA GLY A 36 -13.07 -7.23 1.72
C GLY A 36 -13.00 -8.73 1.99
N ASP A 37 -13.40 -9.51 1.00
CA ASP A 37 -13.45 -10.96 1.11
C ASP A 37 -12.05 -11.59 1.26
N PRO A 38 -11.95 -12.75 1.95
CA PRO A 38 -10.72 -13.51 2.02
C PRO A 38 -10.17 -13.82 0.61
N GLY A 39 -8.86 -13.68 0.44
CA GLY A 39 -8.18 -13.96 -0.83
C GLY A 39 -8.02 -12.77 -1.78
N LEU A 40 -8.63 -11.61 -1.51
CA LEU A 40 -8.46 -10.40 -2.34
C LEU A 40 -7.05 -9.78 -2.30
N GLY A 41 -6.18 -10.23 -1.39
CA GLY A 41 -4.81 -9.72 -1.29
C GLY A 41 -4.67 -8.43 -0.49
N LEU A 42 -5.65 -8.08 0.36
CA LEU A 42 -5.60 -6.86 1.20
C LEU A 42 -4.39 -6.84 2.16
N ALA A 43 -3.97 -7.98 2.69
CA ALA A 43 -2.77 -8.07 3.52
C ALA A 43 -1.48 -7.70 2.74
N ALA A 44 -1.39 -8.11 1.47
CA ALA A 44 -0.28 -7.75 0.61
C ALA A 44 -0.26 -6.23 0.32
N LEU A 45 -1.44 -5.65 0.04
CA LEU A 45 -1.60 -4.21 -0.12
C LEU A 45 -1.19 -3.44 1.15
N ALA A 46 -1.66 -3.88 2.33
CA ALA A 46 -1.33 -3.26 3.60
C ALA A 46 0.19 -3.29 3.85
N LYS A 47 0.83 -4.45 3.68
CA LYS A 47 2.29 -4.58 3.86
C LYS A 47 3.07 -3.70 2.88
N ALA A 48 2.68 -3.71 1.60
CA ALA A 48 3.29 -2.87 0.57
C ALA A 48 3.16 -1.38 0.90
N PHE A 49 1.99 -0.96 1.37
CA PHE A 49 1.72 0.43 1.69
C PHE A 49 2.48 0.88 2.95
N SER A 50 2.51 0.06 4.00
CA SER A 50 3.30 0.32 5.20
C SER A 50 4.78 0.50 4.87
N ASN A 51 5.35 -0.35 4.00
CA ASN A 51 6.72 -0.21 3.54
C ASN A 51 6.95 1.12 2.81
N ARG A 52 5.98 1.60 2.02
CA ARG A 52 6.08 2.90 1.35
C ARG A 52 5.99 4.08 2.32
N VAL A 53 5.12 4.01 3.32
CA VAL A 53 4.94 5.08 4.33
C VAL A 53 6.22 5.34 5.11
N VAL A 54 6.99 4.30 5.44
CA VAL A 54 8.24 4.42 6.22
C VAL A 54 9.50 4.60 5.37
N CYS A 55 9.37 4.59 4.04
CA CYS A 55 10.51 4.68 3.13
C CYS A 55 10.97 6.14 2.97
N LEU A 56 12.19 6.46 3.42
CA LEU A 56 12.76 7.80 3.31
C LEU A 56 13.18 8.18 1.88
N SER A 57 13.46 7.18 1.04
CA SER A 57 13.89 7.36 -0.35
C SER A 57 13.15 6.38 -1.27
N PRO A 58 11.86 6.61 -1.54
CA PRO A 58 11.09 5.74 -2.41
C PRO A 58 11.59 5.82 -3.86
N VAL A 59 11.73 4.66 -4.50
CA VAL A 59 11.98 4.57 -5.95
C VAL A 59 10.63 4.43 -6.64
N ASP A 60 10.21 5.44 -7.39
CA ASP A 60 9.01 5.37 -8.22
C ASP A 60 9.32 4.46 -9.42
N ASN A 61 8.75 3.25 -9.41
CA ASN A 61 8.81 2.30 -10.52
C ASN A 61 7.46 2.25 -11.23
#